data_AF-E1GST7-F1
#
_entry.id   AF-E1GST7-F1
#
_cell.length_a   1.000
_cell.length_b   1.000
_cell.length_c   1.000
_cell.angle_alpha   90.00
_cell.angle_beta   90.00
_cell.angle_gamma   90.00
#
_symmetry.space_group_name_H-M   'P 1'
#
loop_
_entity.id
_entity.type
_entity.pdbx_description
1 polymer ?
#
loop_
_entity_poly.entity_id
_entity_poly.type
_entity_poly.pdbx_seq_one_letter_code
_entity_poly.pdbx_strand_id
1 'polypeptide(L)' 'MCDLCGKIISHIKYHKLSHTGEKQNSCPTCDKSFCRSYNRDVHMRIHTKQKPYICPTCNKSFRLKQHLQHHLVTHDRNE' A
#
# COMPACT_ATOMS: atom_id res chain seq x y z
N MET A 1 22.88 -1.85 7.92
CA MET A 1 22.56 -1.40 9.29
C MET A 1 22.12 0.05 9.22
N CYS A 2 21.06 0.44 9.92
CA CYS A 2 20.64 1.84 10.02
C CYS A 2 21.49 2.57 11.06
N ASP A 3 22.07 3.70 10.69
CA ASP A 3 22.84 4.59 11.58
C ASP A 3 21.99 5.23 12.68
N LEU A 4 20.67 5.37 12.48
CA LEU A 4 19.77 6.01 13.46
C LEU A 4 19.22 5.03 14.50
N CYS A 5 19.12 3.72 14.18
CA CYS A 5 18.47 2.76 15.07
C CYS A 5 19.07 1.33 15.06
N GLY A 6 20.20 1.12 14.38
CA GLY A 6 20.91 -0.16 14.34
C GLY A 6 20.25 -1.28 13.54
N LYS A 7 19.02 -1.13 13.06
CA LYS A 7 18.29 -2.21 12.36
C LYS A 7 18.92 -2.55 11.01
N ILE A 8 19.03 -3.85 10.69
CA ILE A 8 19.46 -4.33 9.38
C ILE A 8 18.23 -4.47 8.48
N ILE A 9 18.11 -3.57 7.50
CA ILE A 9 16.97 -3.48 6.58
C ILE A 9 17.51 -3.35 5.16
N SER A 10 16.95 -4.12 4.22
CA SER A 10 17.35 -4.17 2.82
C SER A 10 17.10 -2.86 2.05
N HIS A 11 16.06 -2.11 2.42
CA HIS A 11 15.67 -0.86 1.75
C HIS A 11 16.00 0.36 2.61
N ILE A 12 17.29 0.51 2.97
CA ILE A 12 17.72 1.49 3.98
C ILE A 12 17.38 2.95 3.63
N LYS A 13 17.45 3.33 2.34
CA LYS A 13 17.07 4.68 1.86
C LYS A 13 15.64 5.06 2.27
N TYR A 14 14.69 4.18 2.01
CA TYR A 14 13.28 4.41 2.36
C TYR A 14 13.01 4.24 3.85
N HIS A 15 13.80 3.41 4.54
CA HIS A 15 13.74 3.29 5.98
C HIS A 15 14.17 4.59 6.68
N LYS A 16 15.21 5.27 6.20
CA LYS A 16 15.64 6.56 6.78
C LYS A 16 14.53 7.61 6.75
N LEU A 17 13.70 7.61 5.71
CA LEU A 17 12.53 8.50 5.60
C LEU A 17 11.50 8.30 6.72
N SER A 18 11.44 7.12 7.36
CA SER A 18 10.55 6.94 8.51
C SER A 18 11.06 7.63 9.77
N HIS A 19 12.36 7.92 9.85
CA HIS A 19 12.94 8.68 10.96
C HIS A 19 12.80 10.18 10.74
N THR A 20 13.03 10.67 9.51
CA THR A 20 12.94 12.10 9.19
C THR A 20 11.51 12.58 8.94
N GLY A 21 10.59 11.64 8.66
CA GLY A 21 9.22 11.97 8.26
C GLY A 21 9.11 12.54 6.84
N GLU A 22 10.22 12.65 6.11
CA GLU A 22 10.24 13.15 4.74
C GLU A 22 9.51 12.20 3.80
N LYS A 23 8.67 12.76 2.93
CA LYS A 23 7.90 11.99 1.96
C LYS A 23 8.13 12.55 0.57
N GLN A 24 8.92 11.82 -0.22
CA GLN A 24 9.42 12.28 -1.51
C GLN A 24 8.42 12.11 -2.67
N ASN A 25 7.41 11.26 -2.52
CA ASN A 25 6.47 10.93 -3.61
C ASN A 25 5.10 11.54 -3.31
N SER A 26 4.88 12.78 -3.72
CA SER A 26 3.59 13.47 -3.57
C SER A 26 2.52 12.93 -4.53
N CYS A 27 1.29 12.93 -4.06
CA CYS A 27 0.12 12.74 -4.90
C CYS A 27 -0.15 14.04 -5.68
N PRO A 28 -0.37 13.99 -7.01
CA PRO A 28 -0.70 15.18 -7.79
C PRO A 28 -2.14 15.67 -7.59
N THR A 29 -2.99 14.91 -6.89
CA THR A 29 -4.43 15.19 -6.74
C THR A 29 -4.82 15.53 -5.30
N CYS A 30 -3.92 15.36 -4.33
CA CYS A 30 -4.14 15.74 -2.93
C CYS A 30 -2.82 15.92 -2.17
N ASP A 31 -2.87 16.48 -0.97
CA ASP A 31 -1.68 16.77 -0.16
C ASP A 31 -1.03 15.55 0.52
N LYS A 32 -1.31 14.33 0.03
CA LYS A 32 -0.70 13.11 0.55
C LYS A 32 0.61 12.83 -0.15
N SER A 33 1.66 12.62 0.65
CA SER A 33 2.96 12.18 0.16
C SER A 33 3.33 10.80 0.72
N PHE A 34 4.19 10.08 0.01
CA PHE A 34 4.61 8.72 0.32
C PHE A 34 6.14 8.56 0.27
N CYS A 35 6.67 7.65 1.10
CA CYS A 35 8.11 7.34 1.10
C CYS A 35 8.53 6.55 -0.15
N ARG A 36 7.62 5.82 -0.80
CA ARG A 36 7.89 5.00 -1.99
C ARG A 36 6.92 5.37 -3.11
N SER A 37 7.40 5.38 -4.35
CA SER A 37 6.58 5.61 -5.55
C SER A 37 5.45 4.60 -5.67
N TYR A 38 5.74 3.30 -5.49
CA TYR A 38 4.73 2.24 -5.49
C TYR A 38 3.52 2.55 -4.57
N ASN A 39 3.77 3.09 -3.37
CA ASN A 39 2.69 3.44 -2.45
C ASN A 39 1.84 4.61 -2.97
N ARG A 40 2.47 5.60 -3.62
CA ARG A 40 1.79 6.71 -4.30
C ARG A 40 0.94 6.18 -5.46
N ASP A 41 1.49 5.32 -6.31
CA ASP A 41 0.80 4.75 -7.47
C ASP A 41 -0.40 3.89 -7.06
N VAL A 42 -0.24 3.07 -6.02
CA VAL A 42 -1.35 2.33 -5.42
C VAL A 42 -2.40 3.27 -4.82
N HIS A 43 -1.96 4.36 -4.18
CA HIS A 43 -2.86 5.38 -3.68
C HIS A 43 -3.65 6.08 -4.80
N MET A 44 -3.08 6.32 -5.98
CA MET A 44 -3.81 6.93 -7.11
C MET A 44 -5.07 6.18 -7.51
N ARG A 45 -5.14 4.87 -7.24
CA ARG A 45 -6.36 4.07 -7.43
C ARG A 45 -7.55 4.58 -6.62
N ILE A 46 -7.34 5.44 -5.61
CA ILE A 46 -8.42 6.12 -4.90
C ILE A 46 -9.09 7.19 -5.76
N HIS A 47 -8.28 7.97 -6.47
CA HIS A 47 -8.74 9.07 -7.30
C HIS A 47 -9.34 8.55 -8.60
N THR A 48 -8.74 7.53 -9.20
CA THR A 48 -9.25 6.90 -10.44
C THR A 48 -10.39 5.91 -10.20
N LYS A 49 -10.76 5.67 -8.93
CA LYS A 49 -11.75 4.66 -8.51
C LYS A 49 -11.46 3.23 -9.02
N GLN A 50 -10.23 2.95 -9.44
CA GLN A 50 -9.84 1.63 -9.92
C GLN A 50 -9.87 0.58 -8.79
N LYS A 51 -10.45 -0.57 -9.10
CA LYS A 51 -10.53 -1.75 -8.22
C LYS A 51 -10.19 -3.02 -9.02
N PRO A 52 -8.90 -3.23 -9.33
CA PRO A 52 -8.49 -4.28 -10.27
C PRO A 52 -8.61 -5.71 -9.71
N TYR A 53 -8.81 -5.86 -8.39
CA TYR A 53 -8.88 -7.18 -7.76
C TYR A 53 -10.33 -7.55 -7.50
N ILE A 54 -10.82 -8.58 -8.18
CA ILE A 54 -12.22 -9.01 -8.12
C ILE A 54 -12.29 -10.34 -7.38
N CYS A 55 -13.26 -10.47 -6.47
CA CYS A 55 -13.57 -11.73 -5.81
C CYS A 55 -14.23 -12.69 -6.81
N PRO A 56 -13.69 -13.89 -7.04
CA PRO A 56 -14.29 -14.86 -7.95
C PRO A 56 -15.63 -15.40 -7.45
N THR A 57 -15.86 -15.41 -6.13
CA THR A 57 -17.08 -15.97 -5.52
C THR A 57 -18.27 -15.01 -5.56
N CYS A 58 -18.07 -13.75 -5.17
CA CYS A 58 -19.17 -12.78 -5.04
C CYS A 58 -19.03 -11.53 -5.93
N ASN A 59 -18.05 -11.53 -6.84
CA ASN A 59 -17.75 -10.45 -7.78
C ASN A 59 -17.43 -9.07 -7.16
N LYS A 60 -17.22 -9.01 -5.84
CA LYS A 60 -16.86 -7.78 -5.13
C LYS A 60 -15.46 -7.34 -5.51
N SER A 61 -15.28 -6.06 -5.81
CA SER A 61 -14.01 -5.50 -6.27
C SER A 61 -13.26 -4.72 -5.17
N PHE A 62 -11.93 -4.83 -5.20
CA PHE A 62 -11.00 -4.29 -4.21
C PHE A 62 -9.86 -3.52 -4.88
N ARG A 63 -9.36 -2.50 -4.19
CA ARG A 63 -8.25 -1.65 -4.65
C ARG A 63 -6.87 -2.30 -4.45
N LEU A 64 -6.75 -3.15 -3.43
CA LEU A 64 -5.51 -3.83 -3.01
C LEU A 64 -5.70 -5.34 -2.98
N LYS A 65 -4.66 -6.08 -3.39
CA LYS A 65 -4.65 -7.56 -3.36
C LYS A 65 -4.87 -8.09 -1.95
N GLN A 66 -4.20 -7.51 -0.95
CA GLN A 66 -4.33 -7.94 0.44
C GLN A 66 -5.76 -7.82 0.99
N HIS A 67 -6.54 -6.82 0.54
CA HIS A 67 -7.94 -6.68 0.93
C HIS A 67 -8.81 -7.76 0.28
N LEU A 68 -8.54 -8.12 -0.98
CA LEU A 68 -9.18 -9.28 -1.60
C LEU A 68 -8.83 -10.55 -0.84
N GLN A 69 -7.57 -10.80 -0.51
CA GLN A 69 -7.15 -12.00 0.22
C GLN A 69 -7.84 -12.12 1.59
N HIS A 70 -7.90 -11.03 2.36
CA HIS A 70 -8.65 -10.99 3.61
C HIS A 70 -10.15 -11.19 3.40
N HIS A 71 -10.70 -10.75 2.28
CA HIS A 71 -12.09 -11.03 1.96
C HIS A 71 -12.32 -12.50 1.56
N LEU A 72 -11.37 -13.15 0.89
CA LEU A 72 -11.53 -14.56 0.50
C LEU A 72 -11.67 -15.48 1.72
N VAL A 73 -10.98 -15.18 2.82
CA VAL A 73 -11.14 -15.96 4.07
C VAL A 73 -12.53 -15.82 4.70
N THR A 74 -13.34 -14.83 4.31
CA THR A 74 -14.73 -14.73 4.77
C THR A 74 -15.68 -15.67 4.02
N HIS A 75 -15.26 -16.19 2.86
CA HIS A 75 -15.99 -17.25 2.16
C HIS A 75 -15.62 -18.61 2.75
N ASP A 76 -14.34 -18.83 3.03
CA ASP A 76 -13.81 -20.06 3.66
C ASP A 76 -14.40 -20.38 5.05
N ARG A 77 -14.84 -19.36 5.80
CA ARG A 77 -15.49 -19.52 7.12
C ARG A 77 -17.02 -19.61 7.07
N ASN A 78 -17.61 -19.41 5.90
CA ASN A 78 -19.07 -19.40 5.68
C ASN A 78 -19.50 -20.49 4.67
N GLU A 79 -18.71 -21.55 4.51
CA GLU A 79 -19.05 -22.78 3.80
C GLU A 79 -19.08 -23.97 4.77
#